data_AF-A0A1X9Z9S6-F1
#
_entry.id   AF-A0A1X9Z9S6-F1
#
_cell.length_a   1.000
_cell.length_b   1.000
_cell.length_c   1.000
_cell.angle_alpha   90.00
_cell.angle_beta   90.00
_cell.angle_gamma   90.00
#
_symmetry.space_group_name_H-M   'P 1'
#
loop_
_entity.id
_entity.type
_entity.pdbx_description
1 polymer ?
#
loop_
_entity_poly.entity_id
_entity_poly.type
_entity_poly.pdbx_seq_one_letter_code
_entity_poly.pdbx_strand_id
1 'polypeptide(L)'
;MSLDSESTYAYGFVYLDYSAGLTFDCYGSFTIDSGIYKPKTVDNQRSRIQPTEVKVAIIPAERLKELAVEEFPTKYKNYAGNSNTNYRYIKFIQIYNSWKEYNVASKYVLALSETERGAPSYIEQDPIDKNKKIRKTFEITTANFGNYAKKAEAYKKDIFMLTQANKMEEAEQTYLHALIYCSDEAFKADMAYNITYQYYKNANREKFDFWCKEINRWIIPQDIYRDKIKMMAGKL
;
A
#
# COMPACT_ATOMS: atom_id res chain seq x y z
N MET A 1 16.23 -12.42 -23.18
CA MET A 1 17.36 -11.74 -22.50
C MET A 1 18.35 -12.82 -22.13
N SER A 2 19.57 -12.79 -22.66
CA SER A 2 20.62 -13.71 -22.18
C SER A 2 21.04 -13.25 -20.79
N LEU A 3 21.01 -14.15 -19.81
CA LEU A 3 21.57 -13.87 -18.49
C LEU A 3 23.09 -13.92 -18.60
N ASP A 4 23.76 -12.98 -17.95
CA ASP A 4 25.21 -12.85 -17.91
C ASP A 4 25.71 -13.51 -16.63
N SER A 5 26.60 -14.51 -16.77
CA SER A 5 27.09 -15.32 -15.65
C SER A 5 27.90 -14.52 -14.63
N GLU A 6 28.43 -13.37 -15.02
CA GLU A 6 29.21 -12.50 -14.11
C GLU A 6 28.33 -11.46 -13.37
N SER A 7 27.05 -11.35 -13.75
CA SER A 7 26.13 -10.39 -13.15
C SER A 7 25.50 -10.90 -11.85
N THR A 8 25.25 -9.96 -10.94
CA THR A 8 24.47 -10.19 -9.71
C THR A 8 23.04 -9.71 -9.91
N TYR A 9 22.07 -10.56 -9.61
CA TYR A 9 20.65 -10.29 -9.82
C TYR A 9 19.91 -10.20 -8.49
N ALA A 10 19.29 -9.06 -8.19
CA ALA A 10 18.37 -8.97 -7.05
C ALA A 10 17.10 -9.80 -7.31
N TYR A 11 16.60 -10.47 -6.28
CA TYR A 11 15.37 -11.25 -6.36
C TYR A 11 14.49 -11.06 -5.13
N GLY A 12 13.20 -11.31 -5.32
CA GLY A 12 12.20 -11.09 -4.30
C GLY A 12 10.81 -11.16 -4.89
N PHE A 13 9.82 -10.72 -4.11
CA PHE A 13 8.42 -10.72 -4.52
C PHE A 13 7.97 -9.34 -4.92
N VAL A 14 7.24 -9.28 -6.04
CA VAL A 14 6.44 -8.12 -6.38
C VAL A 14 5.00 -8.42 -6.00
N TYR A 15 4.43 -7.59 -5.14
CA TYR A 15 3.03 -7.71 -4.75
C TYR A 15 2.35 -6.35 -4.76
N LEU A 16 1.03 -6.37 -4.93
CA LEU A 16 0.22 -5.19 -4.80
C LEU A 16 -0.25 -5.04 -3.36
N ASP A 17 0.20 -3.98 -2.71
CA ASP A 17 -0.39 -3.51 -1.48
C ASP A 17 -1.54 -2.54 -1.83
N TYR A 18 -2.79 -2.86 -1.49
CA TYR A 18 -3.90 -1.98 -1.85
C TYR A 18 -3.82 -0.60 -1.22
N SER A 19 -3.08 -0.43 -0.12
CA SER A 19 -2.96 0.86 0.55
C SER A 19 -1.74 1.64 0.11
N ALA A 20 -0.66 0.93 -0.21
CA ALA A 20 0.66 1.52 -0.44
C ALA A 20 1.17 1.44 -1.89
N GLY A 21 0.55 0.61 -2.73
CA GLY A 21 0.90 0.43 -4.13
C GLY A 21 1.80 -0.76 -4.41
N LEU A 22 2.37 -0.79 -5.63
CA LEU A 22 3.23 -1.88 -6.06
C LEU A 22 4.52 -1.89 -5.24
N THR A 23 4.84 -3.05 -4.66
CA THR A 23 5.92 -3.19 -3.68
C THR A 23 6.82 -4.34 -4.06
N PHE A 24 8.12 -4.10 -4.01
CA PHE A 24 9.15 -5.12 -4.10
C PHE A 24 9.63 -5.46 -2.69
N ASP A 25 9.58 -6.73 -2.31
CA ASP A 25 10.16 -7.27 -1.08
C ASP A 25 11.39 -8.10 -1.48
N CYS A 26 12.57 -7.49 -1.33
CA CYS A 26 13.85 -8.05 -1.70
C CYS A 26 14.26 -9.13 -0.70
N TYR A 27 14.52 -10.33 -1.20
CA TYR A 27 14.97 -11.48 -0.41
C TYR A 27 16.48 -11.68 -0.47
N GLY A 28 17.13 -11.10 -1.47
CA GLY A 28 18.53 -11.40 -1.74
C GLY A 28 18.97 -10.96 -3.10
N SER A 29 20.19 -11.36 -3.43
CA SER A 29 20.66 -11.44 -4.80
C SER A 29 21.17 -12.84 -5.12
N PHE A 30 21.37 -13.15 -6.39
CA PHE A 30 22.02 -14.39 -6.81
C PHE A 30 22.94 -14.14 -7.99
N THR A 31 23.93 -15.02 -8.16
CA THR A 31 24.73 -15.13 -9.39
C THR A 31 24.42 -16.45 -10.09
N ILE A 32 24.83 -16.57 -11.35
CA ILE A 32 24.62 -17.79 -12.13
C ILE A 32 25.98 -18.39 -12.45
N ASP A 33 26.27 -19.53 -11.84
CA ASP A 33 27.49 -20.29 -12.11
C ASP A 33 27.09 -21.62 -12.75
N SER A 34 27.55 -21.85 -13.98
CA SER A 34 27.30 -23.10 -14.72
C SER A 34 25.80 -23.46 -14.81
N GLY A 35 24.95 -22.42 -14.91
CA GLY A 35 23.50 -22.57 -14.98
C GLY A 35 22.81 -22.89 -13.64
N ILE A 36 23.51 -22.77 -12.50
CA ILE A 36 22.96 -22.94 -11.15
C ILE A 36 22.92 -21.57 -10.46
N TYR A 37 21.81 -21.29 -9.78
CA TYR A 37 21.59 -20.02 -9.09
C TYR A 37 22.20 -20.10 -7.70
N LYS A 38 23.14 -19.21 -7.41
CA LYS A 38 23.84 -19.16 -6.11
C LYS A 38 23.33 -17.96 -5.30
N PRO A 39 22.49 -18.18 -4.26
CA PRO A 39 21.89 -17.08 -3.51
C PRO A 39 22.90 -16.42 -2.57
N LYS A 40 22.72 -15.12 -2.39
CA LYS A 40 23.32 -14.28 -1.35
C LYS A 40 22.18 -13.54 -0.66
N THR A 41 21.83 -14.00 0.54
CA THR A 41 20.78 -13.39 1.34
C THR A 41 21.24 -12.03 1.86
N VAL A 42 20.38 -11.04 1.77
CA VAL A 42 20.50 -9.77 2.50
C VAL A 42 19.35 -9.67 3.48
N ASP A 43 19.45 -8.77 4.46
CA ASP A 43 18.29 -8.44 5.28
C ASP A 43 17.13 -8.00 4.37
N ASN A 44 15.93 -8.55 4.61
CA ASN A 44 14.76 -8.25 3.79
C ASN A 44 14.52 -6.74 3.73
N GLN A 45 14.59 -6.20 2.52
CA GLN A 45 14.33 -4.78 2.25
C GLN A 45 13.12 -4.63 1.35
N ARG A 46 12.18 -3.78 1.77
CA ARG A 46 11.01 -3.44 0.97
C ARG A 46 11.20 -2.09 0.32
N SER A 47 10.79 -1.97 -0.94
CA SER A 47 10.78 -0.72 -1.69
C SER A 47 9.51 -0.58 -2.52
N ARG A 48 9.02 0.66 -2.67
CA ARG A 48 7.90 0.94 -3.59
C ARG A 48 8.42 0.98 -5.02
N ILE A 49 7.72 0.27 -5.91
CA ILE A 49 8.04 0.29 -7.33
C ILE A 49 7.36 1.52 -7.94
N GLN A 50 8.17 2.53 -8.25
CA GLN A 50 7.74 3.68 -9.03
C GLN A 50 7.66 3.30 -10.52
N PRO A 51 6.92 4.06 -11.34
CA PRO A 51 6.94 3.88 -12.79
C PRO A 51 8.37 3.79 -13.31
N THR A 52 8.69 2.70 -14.01
CA THR A 52 10.06 2.39 -14.43
C THR A 52 10.08 1.54 -15.70
N GLU A 53 11.15 1.65 -16.47
CA GLU A 53 11.43 0.81 -17.64
C GLU A 53 12.43 -0.33 -17.32
N VAL A 54 12.81 -0.48 -16.04
CA VAL A 54 13.69 -1.55 -15.59
C VAL A 54 13.06 -2.90 -15.92
N LYS A 55 13.78 -3.72 -16.69
CA LYS A 55 13.36 -5.05 -17.10
C LYS A 55 13.56 -6.03 -15.96
N VAL A 56 12.56 -6.89 -15.75
CA VAL A 56 12.58 -7.97 -14.76
C VAL A 56 12.19 -9.29 -15.45
N ALA A 57 12.50 -10.41 -14.80
CA ALA A 57 12.13 -11.73 -15.26
C ALA A 57 11.50 -12.53 -14.12
N ILE A 58 10.56 -13.41 -14.46
CA ILE A 58 10.01 -14.39 -13.52
C ILE A 58 11.06 -15.48 -13.35
N ILE A 59 11.41 -15.80 -12.10
CA ILE A 59 12.28 -16.94 -11.81
C ILE A 59 11.49 -18.23 -12.10
N PRO A 60 12.02 -19.15 -12.92
CA PRO A 60 11.35 -20.42 -13.19
C PRO A 60 11.10 -21.22 -11.91
N ALA A 61 9.95 -21.88 -11.81
CA ALA A 61 9.52 -22.58 -10.60
C ALA A 61 10.53 -23.63 -10.13
N GLU A 62 11.18 -24.33 -11.07
CA GLU A 62 12.21 -25.32 -10.80
C GLU A 62 13.48 -24.73 -10.15
N ARG A 63 13.76 -23.44 -10.37
CA ARG A 63 14.93 -22.73 -9.83
C ARG A 63 14.67 -22.09 -8.46
N LEU A 64 13.42 -21.99 -8.02
CA LEU A 64 13.08 -21.41 -6.72
C LEU A 64 13.69 -22.20 -5.55
N LYS A 65 13.85 -23.52 -5.71
CA LYS A 65 14.51 -24.40 -4.74
C LYS A 65 15.97 -24.02 -4.50
N GLU A 66 16.68 -23.59 -5.56
CA GLU A 66 18.08 -23.15 -5.48
C GLU A 66 18.22 -21.85 -4.67
N LEU A 67 17.16 -21.04 -4.62
CA LEU A 67 17.10 -19.80 -3.87
C LEU A 67 16.47 -19.95 -2.47
N ALA A 68 16.01 -21.16 -2.11
CA ALA A 68 15.25 -21.42 -0.88
C ALA A 68 14.00 -20.53 -0.74
N VAL A 69 13.28 -20.32 -1.86
CA VAL A 69 12.08 -19.49 -1.93
C VAL A 69 10.85 -20.34 -2.22
N GLU A 70 9.76 -20.09 -1.49
CA GLU A 70 8.43 -20.63 -1.83
C GLU A 70 7.82 -19.85 -2.99
N GLU A 71 7.20 -20.52 -3.96
CA GLU A 71 6.56 -19.85 -5.11
C GLU A 71 5.45 -18.87 -4.67
N PHE A 72 4.70 -19.22 -3.62
CA PHE A 72 3.60 -18.42 -3.09
C PHE A 72 3.70 -18.28 -1.56
N PRO A 73 4.49 -17.34 -1.04
CA PRO A 73 4.63 -17.16 0.40
C PRO A 73 3.32 -16.76 1.06
N THR A 74 2.93 -17.50 2.09
CA THR A 74 1.67 -17.28 2.82
C THR A 74 1.56 -15.88 3.42
N LYS A 75 2.69 -15.23 3.72
CA LYS A 75 2.75 -13.86 4.25
C LYS A 75 2.08 -12.82 3.34
N TYR A 76 1.98 -13.07 2.03
CA TYR A 76 1.32 -12.17 1.09
C TYR A 76 -0.18 -12.40 0.91
N LYS A 77 -0.71 -13.52 1.43
CA LYS A 77 -2.12 -13.94 1.25
C LYS A 77 -3.13 -12.86 1.66
N ASN A 78 -2.77 -12.04 2.65
CA ASN A 78 -3.65 -11.01 3.22
C ASN A 78 -3.40 -9.60 2.65
N TYR A 79 -2.34 -9.39 1.85
CA TYR A 79 -2.13 -8.12 1.13
C TYR A 79 -3.12 -7.97 -0.04
N ALA A 80 -3.65 -9.09 -0.54
CA ALA A 80 -4.88 -9.13 -1.30
C ALA A 80 -6.09 -8.88 -0.38
N GLY A 81 -6.14 -7.71 0.27
CA GLY A 81 -7.21 -7.32 1.17
C GLY A 81 -8.59 -7.35 0.52
N ASN A 82 -9.42 -8.29 0.95
CA ASN A 82 -10.88 -8.22 0.84
C ASN A 82 -11.41 -7.23 1.88
N SER A 83 -12.21 -6.25 1.44
CA SER A 83 -13.44 -5.77 2.12
C SER A 83 -13.97 -4.42 1.58
N ASN A 84 -13.18 -3.63 0.86
CA ASN A 84 -13.67 -2.38 0.25
C ASN A 84 -13.29 -2.27 -1.24
N THR A 85 -14.18 -2.76 -2.08
CA THR A 85 -14.07 -2.77 -3.54
C THR A 85 -13.79 -1.38 -4.12
N ASN A 86 -14.38 -0.32 -3.55
CA ASN A 86 -14.21 1.06 -4.02
C ASN A 86 -12.80 1.57 -3.79
N TYR A 87 -12.24 1.29 -2.60
CA TYR A 87 -10.88 1.66 -2.25
C TYR A 87 -9.86 1.03 -3.21
N ARG A 88 -10.05 -0.27 -3.48
CA ARG A 88 -9.23 -1.03 -4.41
C ARG A 88 -9.24 -0.42 -5.80
N TYR A 89 -10.41 -0.02 -6.30
CA TYR A 89 -10.53 0.64 -7.60
C TYR A 89 -9.84 2.00 -7.64
N ILE A 90 -10.03 2.86 -6.63
CA ILE A 90 -9.32 4.16 -6.55
C ILE A 90 -7.80 3.94 -6.63
N LYS A 91 -7.28 2.94 -5.91
CA LYS A 91 -5.85 2.65 -5.88
C LYS A 91 -5.34 2.11 -7.21
N PHE A 92 -6.11 1.25 -7.88
CA PHE A 92 -5.77 0.85 -9.24
C PHE A 92 -5.77 2.02 -10.21
N ILE A 93 -6.75 2.93 -10.14
CA ILE A 93 -6.77 4.14 -10.97
C ILE A 93 -5.49 4.94 -10.74
N GLN A 94 -5.10 5.18 -9.48
CA GLN A 94 -3.86 5.90 -9.15
C GLN A 94 -2.61 5.24 -9.72
N ILE A 95 -2.48 3.92 -9.57
CA ILE A 95 -1.34 3.15 -10.05
C ILE A 95 -1.29 3.19 -11.58
N TYR A 96 -2.35 2.78 -12.27
CA TYR A 96 -2.32 2.72 -13.73
C TYR A 96 -2.15 4.11 -14.36
N ASN A 97 -2.71 5.17 -13.76
CA ASN A 97 -2.44 6.54 -14.22
C ASN A 97 -0.97 6.94 -14.05
N SER A 98 -0.33 6.60 -12.93
CA SER A 98 1.09 6.95 -12.74
C SER A 98 2.00 6.20 -13.72
N TRP A 99 1.59 5.01 -14.15
CA TRP A 99 2.25 4.21 -15.19
C TRP A 99 1.82 4.56 -16.61
N LYS A 100 0.96 5.57 -16.81
CA LYS A 100 0.39 5.99 -18.10
C LYS A 100 -0.41 4.89 -18.83
N GLU A 101 -0.85 3.88 -18.09
CA GLU A 101 -1.70 2.79 -18.56
C GLU A 101 -3.19 3.19 -18.51
N TYR A 102 -3.53 4.28 -19.21
CA TYR A 102 -4.83 4.95 -19.07
C TYR A 102 -6.01 4.05 -19.44
N ASN A 103 -5.85 3.20 -20.46
CA ASN A 103 -6.88 2.24 -20.86
C ASN A 103 -7.22 1.24 -19.75
N VAL A 104 -6.22 0.86 -18.94
CA VAL A 104 -6.41 -0.04 -17.80
C VAL A 104 -7.04 0.73 -16.63
N ALA A 105 -6.57 1.96 -16.36
CA ALA A 105 -7.16 2.83 -15.35
C ALA A 105 -8.66 3.07 -15.58
N SER A 106 -9.07 3.33 -16.83
CA SER A 106 -10.47 3.57 -17.21
C SER A 106 -11.41 2.40 -16.88
N LYS A 107 -10.93 1.15 -16.92
CA LYS A 107 -11.73 -0.02 -16.51
C LYS A 107 -12.10 0.05 -15.03
N TYR A 108 -11.17 0.51 -14.19
CA TYR A 108 -11.40 0.68 -12.76
C TYR A 108 -12.21 1.94 -12.43
N VAL A 109 -12.13 2.98 -13.26
CA VAL A 109 -13.06 4.13 -13.18
C VAL A 109 -14.49 3.66 -13.43
N LEU A 110 -14.70 2.85 -14.46
CA LEU A 110 -16.01 2.29 -14.77
C LEU A 110 -16.53 1.40 -13.63
N ALA A 111 -15.72 0.47 -13.14
CA ALA A 111 -16.09 -0.39 -12.00
C ALA A 111 -16.36 0.41 -10.71
N LEU A 112 -15.51 1.41 -10.41
CA LEU A 112 -15.77 2.63 -9.62
C LEU A 112 -17.24 2.99 -9.51
N SER A 113 -17.70 3.34 -10.68
CA SER A 113 -18.86 4.16 -10.89
C SER A 113 -20.18 3.39 -10.85
N GLU A 114 -20.09 2.06 -10.90
CA GLU A 114 -21.21 1.12 -10.82
C GLU A 114 -21.50 0.71 -9.37
N THR A 115 -20.69 1.15 -8.40
CA THR A 115 -20.92 0.88 -6.97
C THR A 115 -21.81 1.95 -6.33
N GLU A 116 -22.74 1.55 -5.45
CA GLU A 116 -23.68 2.46 -4.76
C GLU A 116 -22.99 3.58 -3.93
N ARG A 117 -21.72 3.37 -3.55
CA ARG A 117 -20.90 4.31 -2.75
C ARG A 117 -19.69 4.87 -3.52
N GLY A 118 -19.65 4.74 -4.85
CA GLY A 118 -18.54 5.19 -5.70
C GLY A 118 -18.39 6.71 -5.85
N ALA A 119 -19.13 7.50 -5.08
CA ALA A 119 -19.07 8.95 -5.11
C ALA A 119 -18.29 9.49 -3.89
N PRO A 120 -16.99 9.79 -4.00
CA PRO A 120 -16.49 10.96 -3.28
C PRO A 120 -17.29 12.14 -3.84
N SER A 121 -18.19 12.68 -3.02
CA SER A 121 -19.19 13.69 -3.36
C SER A 121 -18.70 14.78 -4.34
N TYR A 122 -18.97 14.60 -5.63
CA TYR A 122 -19.22 15.68 -6.60
C TYR A 122 -19.83 15.08 -7.89
N ILE A 123 -21.15 15.07 -7.98
CA ILE A 123 -21.89 14.86 -9.24
C ILE A 123 -22.38 16.25 -9.65
N GLU A 124 -21.73 16.90 -10.61
CA GLU A 124 -22.34 18.03 -11.31
C GLU A 124 -23.29 17.48 -12.39
N GLN A 125 -24.48 18.07 -12.50
CA GLN A 125 -25.41 17.78 -13.61
C GLN A 125 -24.91 18.48 -14.88
N ASP A 126 -25.02 17.82 -16.03
CA ASP A 126 -24.82 18.47 -17.33
C ASP A 126 -25.86 19.59 -17.49
N PRO A 127 -25.45 20.86 -17.67
CA PRO A 127 -26.38 21.97 -17.78
C PRO A 127 -27.27 21.92 -19.03
N ILE A 128 -26.96 21.08 -20.02
CA ILE A 128 -27.70 20.93 -21.28
C ILE A 128 -28.58 19.67 -21.27
N ASP A 129 -28.14 18.60 -20.59
CA ASP A 129 -28.89 17.34 -20.50
C ASP A 129 -29.07 16.90 -19.03
N LYS A 130 -30.20 17.28 -18.44
CA LYS A 130 -30.53 17.02 -17.02
C LYS A 130 -30.53 15.53 -16.63
N ASN A 131 -30.57 14.61 -17.60
CA ASN A 131 -30.54 13.17 -17.36
C ASN A 131 -29.12 12.58 -17.49
N LYS A 132 -28.15 13.36 -17.96
CA LYS A 132 -26.76 12.94 -18.14
C LYS A 132 -25.93 13.42 -16.96
N LYS A 133 -25.63 12.51 -16.04
CA LYS A 133 -24.64 12.75 -14.97
C LYS A 133 -23.25 12.72 -15.59
N ILE A 134 -22.62 13.89 -15.77
CA ILE A 134 -21.21 13.94 -16.16
C ILE A 134 -20.37 13.59 -14.94
N ARG A 135 -19.67 12.47 -15.01
CA ARG A 135 -18.67 12.09 -14.02
C ARG A 135 -17.42 12.90 -14.29
N LYS A 136 -17.17 13.90 -13.45
CA LYS A 136 -15.86 14.56 -13.39
C LYS A 136 -14.89 13.50 -12.86
N THR A 137 -14.11 12.92 -13.77
CA THR A 137 -12.99 12.07 -13.40
C THR A 137 -12.20 12.83 -12.34
N PHE A 138 -11.89 12.19 -11.22
CA PHE A 138 -10.92 12.73 -10.27
C PHE A 138 -9.61 12.82 -11.05
N GLU A 139 -9.36 13.97 -11.68
CA GLU A 139 -8.04 14.38 -12.11
C GLU A 139 -7.26 14.59 -10.82
N ILE A 140 -6.72 13.49 -10.28
CA ILE A 140 -5.59 13.53 -9.36
C ILE A 140 -4.39 13.94 -10.23
N THR A 141 -4.42 15.18 -10.69
CA THR A 141 -3.30 15.83 -11.36
C THR A 141 -2.36 16.31 -10.27
N THR A 142 -1.08 16.31 -10.60
CA THR A 142 0.01 16.77 -9.73
C THR A 142 -0.15 18.23 -9.26
N ALA A 143 -1.10 18.98 -9.83
CA ALA A 143 -1.47 20.34 -9.44
C ALA A 143 -2.11 20.45 -8.04
N ASN A 144 -2.60 19.36 -7.44
CA ASN A 144 -3.30 19.39 -6.14
C ASN A 144 -2.44 18.99 -4.91
N PHE A 145 -1.16 18.66 -5.08
CA PHE A 145 -0.33 18.13 -4.00
C PHE A 145 -0.20 19.05 -2.77
N GLY A 146 -0.16 20.38 -2.97
CA GLY A 146 -0.11 21.34 -1.86
C GLY A 146 -1.36 21.30 -0.96
N ASN A 147 -2.54 21.03 -1.54
CA ASN A 147 -3.78 20.85 -0.78
C ASN A 147 -3.85 19.47 -0.11
N TYR A 148 -3.19 18.46 -0.68
CA TYR A 148 -3.14 17.12 -0.10
C TYR A 148 -2.23 17.03 1.13
N ALA A 149 -1.08 17.70 1.13
CA ALA A 149 -0.22 17.79 2.31
C ALA A 149 -0.95 18.43 3.50
N LYS A 150 -1.62 19.57 3.28
CA LYS A 150 -2.45 20.22 4.31
C LYS A 150 -3.58 19.32 4.82
N LYS A 151 -4.25 18.59 3.92
CA LYS A 151 -5.26 17.61 4.30
C LYS A 151 -4.68 16.46 5.12
N ALA A 152 -3.50 15.95 4.77
CA ALA A 152 -2.84 14.87 5.51
C ALA A 152 -2.49 15.29 6.95
N GLU A 153 -2.00 16.52 7.14
CA GLU A 153 -1.76 17.08 8.47
C GLU A 153 -3.04 17.21 9.30
N ALA A 154 -4.13 17.69 8.68
CA ALA A 154 -5.44 17.79 9.33
C ALA A 154 -5.93 16.41 9.79
N TYR A 155 -5.88 15.40 8.91
CA TYR A 155 -6.26 14.03 9.25
C TYR A 155 -5.42 13.45 10.39
N LYS A 156 -4.10 13.69 10.39
CA LYS A 156 -3.22 13.23 11.47
C LYS A 156 -3.63 13.82 12.81
N LYS A 157 -3.94 15.11 12.85
CA LYS A 157 -4.44 15.79 14.05
C LYS A 157 -5.79 15.21 14.51
N ASP A 158 -6.72 15.01 13.59
CA ASP A 158 -8.05 14.49 13.91
C ASP A 158 -7.98 13.07 14.49
N ILE A 159 -7.19 12.18 13.90
CA ILE A 159 -6.99 10.82 14.40
C ILE A 159 -6.38 10.83 15.80
N PHE A 160 -5.40 11.71 16.05
CA PHE A 160 -4.85 11.88 17.38
C PHE A 160 -5.94 12.30 18.39
N MET A 161 -6.75 13.31 18.07
CA MET A 161 -7.83 13.75 18.97
C MET A 161 -8.87 12.65 19.21
N LEU A 162 -9.28 11.92 18.17
CA LEU A 162 -10.25 10.83 18.27
C LEU A 162 -9.74 9.67 19.13
N THR A 163 -8.47 9.29 18.97
CA THR A 163 -7.84 8.24 19.80
C THR A 163 -7.72 8.67 21.26
N GLN A 164 -7.36 9.93 21.57
CA GLN A 164 -7.36 10.42 22.95
C GLN A 164 -8.77 10.44 23.57
N ALA A 165 -9.80 10.72 22.77
CA ALA A 165 -11.21 10.65 23.18
C ALA A 165 -11.78 9.22 23.22
N ASN A 166 -10.96 8.20 22.96
CA ASN A 166 -11.34 6.79 22.85
C ASN A 166 -12.44 6.49 21.79
N LYS A 167 -12.61 7.38 20.81
CA LYS A 167 -13.53 7.23 19.67
C LYS A 167 -12.87 6.38 18.58
N MET A 168 -12.62 5.12 18.90
CA MET A 168 -11.74 4.27 18.10
C MET A 168 -12.27 4.00 16.70
N GLU A 169 -13.56 3.70 16.55
CA GLU A 169 -14.16 3.46 15.22
C GLU A 169 -14.06 4.68 14.30
N GLU A 170 -14.34 5.88 14.83
CA GLU A 170 -14.18 7.14 14.09
C GLU A 170 -12.71 7.38 13.69
N ALA A 171 -11.76 7.02 14.55
CA ALA A 171 -10.32 7.12 14.25
C ALA A 171 -9.91 6.17 13.11
N GLU A 172 -10.39 4.92 13.11
CA GLU A 172 -10.14 3.96 12.03
C GLU A 172 -10.70 4.44 10.69
N GLN A 173 -11.94 4.95 10.69
CA GLN A 173 -12.57 5.49 9.48
C GLN A 173 -11.82 6.72 8.95
N THR A 174 -11.45 7.63 9.84
CA THR A 174 -10.66 8.82 9.52
C THR A 174 -9.29 8.44 8.93
N TYR A 175 -8.65 7.40 9.47
CA TYR A 175 -7.40 6.86 8.92
C TYR A 175 -7.57 6.39 7.48
N LEU A 176 -8.60 5.59 7.20
CA LEU A 176 -8.86 5.10 5.85
C LEU A 176 -9.06 6.25 4.85
N HIS A 177 -9.73 7.32 5.28
CA HIS A 177 -9.90 8.52 4.46
C HIS A 177 -8.58 9.26 4.24
N ALA A 178 -7.72 9.33 5.26
CA ALA A 178 -6.41 9.96 5.18
C ALA A 178 -5.50 9.31 4.12
N LEU A 179 -5.59 7.98 3.93
CA LEU A 179 -4.79 7.24 2.94
C LEU A 179 -5.04 7.65 1.47
N ILE A 180 -6.13 8.37 1.20
CA ILE A 180 -6.45 8.91 -0.13
C ILE A 180 -5.57 10.13 -0.43
N TYR A 181 -5.34 10.97 0.58
CA TYR A 181 -4.70 12.28 0.43
C TYR A 181 -3.27 12.31 0.95
N CYS A 182 -2.91 11.39 1.83
CA CYS A 182 -1.57 11.30 2.37
C CYS A 182 -0.70 10.46 1.43
N SER A 183 0.34 11.06 0.84
CA SER A 183 1.38 10.33 0.11
C SER A 183 2.49 9.83 1.04
N ASP A 184 2.82 10.62 2.06
CA ASP A 184 3.89 10.38 3.03
C ASP A 184 3.65 9.10 3.87
N GLU A 185 4.55 8.12 3.76
CA GLU A 185 4.46 6.84 4.47
C GLU A 185 4.74 6.97 5.98
N ALA A 186 5.58 7.93 6.39
CA ALA A 186 5.84 8.18 7.80
C ALA A 186 4.60 8.76 8.49
N PHE A 187 3.84 9.62 7.81
CA PHE A 187 2.56 10.13 8.34
C PHE A 187 1.53 9.01 8.48
N LYS A 188 1.45 8.10 7.50
CA LYS A 188 0.55 6.94 7.58
C LYS A 188 0.92 6.01 8.72
N ALA A 189 2.22 5.75 8.91
CA ALA A 189 2.71 4.94 10.02
C ALA A 189 2.41 5.60 11.38
N ASP A 190 2.59 6.91 11.48
CA ASP A 190 2.31 7.67 12.71
C ASP A 190 0.81 7.66 13.09
N MET A 191 -0.07 7.89 12.12
CA MET A 191 -1.52 7.81 12.35
C MET A 191 -1.94 6.40 12.79
N ALA A 192 -1.41 5.35 12.15
CA ALA A 192 -1.65 3.96 12.54
C ALA A 192 -1.08 3.64 13.94
N TYR A 193 0.07 4.22 14.29
CA TYR A 193 0.68 4.07 15.61
C TYR A 193 -0.21 4.66 16.71
N ASN A 194 -0.78 5.84 16.51
CA ASN A 194 -1.69 6.45 17.50
C ASN A 194 -2.91 5.55 17.77
N ILE A 195 -3.47 4.95 16.73
CA ILE A 195 -4.59 4.00 16.85
C ILE A 195 -4.14 2.72 17.58
N THR A 196 -2.99 2.15 17.19
CA THR A 196 -2.41 0.95 17.82
C THR A 196 -2.16 1.15 19.30
N TYR A 197 -1.56 2.27 19.68
CA TYR A 197 -1.23 2.60 21.07
C TYR A 197 -2.48 2.70 21.94
N GLN A 198 -3.57 3.27 21.41
CA GLN A 198 -4.82 3.36 22.14
C GLN A 198 -5.49 1.99 22.29
N TYR A 199 -5.40 1.10 21.30
CA TYR A 199 -5.84 -0.29 21.48
C TYR A 199 -5.02 -1.07 22.50
N TYR A 200 -3.72 -0.81 22.59
CA TYR A 200 -2.89 -1.34 23.66
C TYR A 200 -3.40 -0.87 25.03
N LYS A 201 -3.69 0.43 25.21
CA LYS A 201 -4.26 0.96 26.46
C LYS A 201 -5.61 0.34 26.83
N ASN A 202 -6.40 -0.03 25.83
CA ASN A 202 -7.71 -0.66 26.01
C ASN A 202 -7.64 -2.18 26.19
N ALA A 203 -6.44 -2.79 26.23
CA ALA A 203 -6.24 -4.24 26.29
C ALA A 203 -6.93 -5.02 25.16
N ASN A 204 -7.16 -4.40 24.00
CA ASN A 204 -7.80 -5.06 22.86
C ASN A 204 -6.74 -5.73 21.96
N ARG A 205 -6.43 -7.00 22.25
CA ARG A 205 -5.39 -7.76 21.55
C ARG A 205 -5.65 -7.91 20.05
N GLU A 206 -6.89 -8.22 19.67
CA GLU A 206 -7.25 -8.45 18.27
C GLU A 206 -7.01 -7.20 17.42
N LYS A 207 -7.53 -6.05 17.87
CA LYS A 207 -7.34 -4.78 17.18
C LYS A 207 -5.90 -4.29 17.25
N PHE A 208 -5.21 -4.50 18.37
CA PHE A 208 -3.79 -4.20 18.48
C PHE A 208 -2.97 -4.96 17.42
N ASP A 209 -3.15 -6.27 17.31
CA ASP A 209 -2.43 -7.12 16.35
C ASP A 209 -2.76 -6.74 14.89
N PHE A 210 -4.01 -6.33 14.61
CA PHE A 210 -4.39 -5.79 13.31
C PHE A 210 -3.62 -4.49 12.97
N TRP A 211 -3.62 -3.52 13.88
CA TRP A 211 -3.00 -2.22 13.63
C TRP A 211 -1.46 -2.26 13.66
N CYS A 212 -0.86 -3.20 14.39
CA CYS A 212 0.58 -3.49 14.25
C CYS A 212 0.95 -3.91 12.82
N LYS A 213 0.10 -4.71 12.15
CA LYS A 213 0.31 -5.07 10.74
C LYS A 213 0.18 -3.85 9.83
N GLU A 214 -0.74 -2.93 10.15
CA GLU A 214 -0.89 -1.68 9.41
C GLU A 214 0.33 -0.78 9.52
N ILE A 215 0.93 -0.61 10.72
CA ILE A 215 2.19 0.14 10.87
C ILE A 215 3.29 -0.48 10.01
N ASN A 216 3.46 -1.81 10.13
CA ASN A 216 4.50 -2.56 9.40
C ASN A 216 4.28 -2.56 7.89
N ARG A 217 3.13 -2.11 7.39
CA ARG A 217 2.85 -1.97 5.96
C ARG A 217 3.68 -0.87 5.31
N TRP A 218 3.95 0.19 6.05
CA TRP A 218 4.63 1.39 5.56
C TRP A 218 6.15 1.21 5.63
N ILE A 219 6.85 1.75 4.64
CA ILE A 219 8.30 1.72 4.50
C ILE A 219 8.83 3.07 4.98
N ILE A 220 9.41 3.08 6.18
CA ILE A 220 9.93 4.30 6.81
C ILE A 220 11.45 4.20 7.01
N PRO A 221 12.26 5.24 6.70
CA PRO A 221 13.73 5.17 6.71
C PRO A 221 14.36 4.88 8.08
N GLN A 222 13.58 5.07 9.15
CA GLN A 222 13.94 4.79 10.53
C GLN A 222 12.68 4.17 11.14
N ASP A 223 12.67 2.84 11.31
CA ASP A 223 11.49 2.11 11.81
C ASP A 223 11.31 2.33 13.32
N ILE A 224 10.99 3.57 13.69
CA ILE A 224 10.86 4.07 15.06
C ILE A 224 9.71 3.40 15.83
N TYR A 225 8.84 2.67 15.14
CA TYR A 225 7.67 2.03 15.74
C TYR A 225 7.90 0.56 16.05
N ARG A 226 8.75 -0.15 15.29
CA ARG A 226 8.95 -1.60 15.43
C ARG A 226 9.33 -2.04 16.85
N ASP A 227 10.25 -1.34 17.49
CA ASP A 227 10.66 -1.71 18.86
C ASP A 227 9.60 -1.35 19.89
N LYS A 228 8.88 -0.24 19.68
CA LYS A 228 7.77 0.19 20.54
C LYS A 228 6.63 -0.83 20.50
N ILE A 229 6.22 -1.27 19.31
CA ILE A 229 5.13 -2.24 19.15
C ILE A 229 5.53 -3.62 19.68
N LYS A 230 6.78 -4.05 19.51
CA LYS A 230 7.29 -5.29 20.11
C LYS A 230 7.23 -5.26 21.63
N MET A 231 7.66 -4.15 22.23
CA MET A 231 7.59 -3.96 23.68
C MET A 231 6.15 -3.99 24.19
N MET A 232 5.22 -3.33 23.49
CA MET A 232 3.80 -3.35 23.82
C MET A 232 3.21 -4.75 23.72
N ALA A 233 3.50 -5.48 22.64
CA ALA A 233 3.00 -6.84 22.42
C ALA A 233 3.42 -7.84 23.51
N GLY A 234 4.61 -7.65 24.10
CA GLY A 234 5.09 -8.48 25.21
C GLY A 234 4.43 -8.19 26.57
N LYS A 235 3.66 -7.10 26.67
CA LYS A 235 2.99 -6.65 27.90
C LYS A 235 1.46 -6.75 27.85
N LEU A 236 0.91 -7.16 26.71
CA LEU A 236 -0.52 -7.24 26.42
C LEU A 236 -1.00 -8.69 26.40
#